data_AF-A0A2T5GXS0-F1
#
_entry.id   AF-A0A2T5GXS0-F1
#
_cell.length_a   1.000
_cell.length_b   1.000
_cell.length_c   1.000
_cell.angle_alpha   90.00
_cell.angle_beta   90.00
_cell.angle_gamma   90.00
#
_symmetry.space_group_name_H-M   'P 1'
#
loop_
_entity.id
_entity.type
_entity.pdbx_description
1 polymer ?
#
loop_
_entity_poly.entity_id
_entity_poly.type
_entity_poly.pdbx_seq_one_letter_code
_entity_poly.pdbx_strand_id
1 'polypeptide(L)'
;MTLPRHDTFRSIGQILAADVLPALCHARKLPLRVTCLGAASYDDGDDVHVFDRTVSLGTRQSPEEAMDLAILRVSRGDIHAGRDGTLRFRPRIAVVQDSEYGLVLAGEVRAGIILWRQPVASDAEARRVVTEASRLRGMAFAASGRGEHGSARDLRYRASLLEARLVDAFWRETATELLRLPQAA
;
A
#
# COMPACT_ATOMS: atom_id res chain seq x y z
N MET A 1 24.60 7.69 -54.17
CA MET A 1 23.63 8.20 -53.18
C MET A 1 22.84 7.03 -52.64
N THR A 2 23.12 6.61 -51.41
CA THR A 2 22.37 5.57 -50.70
C THR A 2 21.32 6.25 -49.83
N LEU A 3 20.04 6.07 -50.17
CA LEU A 3 18.93 6.55 -49.33
C LEU A 3 18.93 5.77 -47.99
N PRO A 4 18.73 6.44 -46.85
CA PRO A 4 18.58 5.77 -45.57
C PRO A 4 17.25 5.00 -45.58
N ARG A 5 17.33 3.67 -45.43
CA ARG A 5 16.16 2.82 -45.20
C ARG A 5 15.49 3.29 -43.91
N HIS A 6 14.31 3.88 -44.04
CA HIS A 6 13.40 4.05 -42.92
C HIS A 6 12.81 2.67 -42.61
N ASP A 7 13.34 2.00 -41.58
CA ASP A 7 12.69 0.84 -40.96
C ASP A 7 11.49 1.32 -40.13
N THR A 8 10.44 1.79 -40.80
CA THR A 8 9.23 2.34 -40.14
C THR A 8 8.10 1.34 -39.98
N PHE A 9 8.26 0.09 -40.43
CA PHE A 9 7.22 -0.94 -40.27
C PHE A 9 7.53 -1.85 -39.08
N ARG A 10 6.87 -1.57 -37.94
CA ARG A 10 6.81 -2.52 -36.83
C ARG A 10 5.92 -3.70 -37.23
N SER A 11 6.41 -4.92 -37.01
CA SER A 11 5.61 -6.12 -37.24
C SER A 11 4.44 -6.17 -36.26
N ILE A 12 3.33 -6.83 -36.63
CA ILE A 12 2.17 -7.01 -35.74
C ILE A 12 2.60 -7.60 -34.40
N GLY A 13 3.54 -8.57 -34.41
CA GLY A 13 4.10 -9.15 -33.19
C GLY A 13 4.78 -8.12 -32.28
N GLN A 14 5.51 -7.15 -32.85
CA GLN A 14 6.13 -6.06 -32.10
C GLN A 14 5.09 -5.10 -31.51
N ILE A 15 4.03 -4.77 -32.27
CA ILE A 15 2.92 -3.92 -31.77
C ILE A 15 2.21 -4.62 -30.60
N LEU A 16 1.92 -5.91 -30.76
CA LEU A 16 1.27 -6.70 -29.72
C LEU A 16 2.12 -6.76 -28.45
N ALA A 17 3.41 -7.04 -28.57
CA ALA A 17 4.31 -7.19 -27.44
C ALA A 17 4.59 -5.86 -26.71
N ALA A 18 4.78 -4.76 -27.45
CA ALA A 18 5.20 -3.49 -26.88
C ALA A 18 4.04 -2.63 -26.36
N ASP A 19 2.88 -2.68 -27.01
CA ASP A 19 1.80 -1.73 -26.72
C ASP A 19 0.53 -2.43 -26.20
N VAL A 20 0.06 -3.46 -26.91
CA VAL A 20 -1.26 -4.05 -26.63
C VAL A 20 -1.24 -4.91 -25.37
N LEU A 21 -0.28 -5.83 -25.25
CA LEU A 21 -0.20 -6.72 -24.10
C LEU A 21 0.07 -5.96 -22.79
N PRO A 22 1.01 -4.99 -22.72
CA PRO A 22 1.20 -4.18 -21.52
C PRO A 22 -0.05 -3.39 -21.13
N ALA A 23 -0.74 -2.77 -22.09
CA ALA A 23 -1.96 -2.02 -21.83
C ALA A 23 -3.09 -2.93 -21.28
N LEU A 24 -3.26 -4.13 -21.84
CA LEU A 24 -4.24 -5.11 -21.35
C LEU A 24 -3.87 -5.62 -19.95
N CYS A 25 -2.60 -5.93 -19.70
CA CYS A 25 -2.11 -6.31 -18.38
C CYS A 25 -2.39 -5.21 -17.35
N HIS A 26 -2.09 -3.95 -17.69
CA HIS A 26 -2.36 -2.81 -16.81
C HIS A 26 -3.86 -2.63 -16.56
N ALA A 27 -4.69 -2.68 -17.61
CA ALA A 27 -6.15 -2.55 -17.47
C ALA A 27 -6.74 -3.62 -16.55
N ARG A 28 -6.19 -4.84 -16.55
CA ARG A 28 -6.62 -5.93 -15.66
C ARG A 28 -6.34 -5.63 -14.19
N LYS A 29 -5.29 -4.86 -13.88
CA LYS A 29 -4.92 -4.47 -12.52
C LYS A 29 -5.80 -3.34 -11.93
N LEU A 30 -6.60 -2.68 -12.75
CA LEU A 30 -7.47 -1.60 -12.30
C LEU A 30 -8.87 -2.10 -11.89
N PRO A 31 -9.60 -1.34 -11.05
CA PRO A 31 -9.18 -0.12 -10.37
C PRO A 31 -8.28 -0.39 -9.16
N LEU A 32 -7.50 0.62 -8.77
CA LEU A 32 -6.73 0.60 -7.53
C LEU A 32 -7.64 0.89 -6.34
N ARG A 33 -7.55 0.09 -5.29
CA ARG A 33 -8.26 0.24 -4.03
C ARG A 33 -7.36 0.94 -3.02
N VAL A 34 -7.87 2.02 -2.45
CA VAL A 34 -7.18 2.76 -1.39
C VAL A 34 -7.85 2.41 -0.07
N THR A 35 -7.06 1.91 0.87
CA THR A 35 -7.52 1.53 2.21
C THR A 35 -6.61 2.11 3.29
N CYS A 36 -7.13 2.23 4.50
CA CYS A 36 -6.37 2.61 5.67
C CYS A 36 -6.54 1.56 6.77
N LEU A 37 -5.43 1.02 7.23
CA LEU A 37 -5.35 0.20 8.44
C LEU A 37 -5.16 1.12 9.65
N GLY A 38 -5.91 0.87 10.71
CA GLY A 38 -5.78 1.63 11.95
C GLY A 38 -6.39 0.92 13.14
N ALA A 39 -6.30 1.56 14.30
CA ALA A 39 -6.90 1.09 15.53
C ALA A 39 -8.23 1.82 15.75
N ALA A 40 -9.29 1.07 16.08
CA ALA A 40 -10.60 1.60 16.42
C ALA A 40 -10.90 1.37 17.90
N SER A 41 -11.55 2.35 18.56
CA SER A 41 -12.05 2.25 19.94
C SER A 41 -13.42 2.92 20.07
N TYR A 42 -14.22 2.48 21.04
CA TYR A 42 -15.54 3.04 21.35
C TYR A 42 -15.49 4.20 22.37
N ASP A 43 -14.37 4.40 23.08
CA ASP A 43 -14.17 5.44 24.10
C ASP A 43 -12.70 5.96 24.07
N ASP A 44 -12.45 7.15 24.65
CA ASP A 44 -11.12 7.69 24.99
C ASP A 44 -10.57 7.04 26.28
N GLY A 45 -11.42 6.33 27.04
CA GLY A 45 -11.10 5.65 28.29
C GLY A 45 -10.76 4.17 28.13
N ASP A 46 -9.48 3.87 28.34
CA ASP A 46 -8.86 2.55 28.51
C ASP A 46 -8.70 1.67 27.24
N ASP A 47 -7.52 1.06 27.11
CA ASP A 47 -7.06 0.27 25.95
C ASP A 47 -7.84 -1.06 25.75
N VAL A 48 -8.82 -1.31 26.62
CA VAL A 48 -9.55 -2.58 26.81
C VAL A 48 -10.40 -2.96 25.59
N HIS A 49 -10.79 -1.98 24.76
CA HIS A 49 -11.63 -2.21 23.58
C HIS A 49 -11.01 -1.75 22.26
N VAL A 50 -9.68 -1.62 22.20
CA VAL A 50 -9.00 -1.25 20.96
C VAL A 50 -8.87 -2.46 20.04
N PHE A 51 -9.26 -2.35 18.77
CA PHE A 51 -9.09 -3.41 17.78
C PHE A 51 -8.63 -2.86 16.43
N ASP A 52 -8.00 -3.71 15.62
CA ASP A 52 -7.56 -3.28 14.29
C ASP A 52 -8.73 -3.28 13.32
N ARG A 53 -8.80 -2.24 12.48
CA ARG A 53 -9.82 -2.11 11.44
C ARG A 53 -9.21 -1.61 10.14
N THR A 54 -9.74 -2.11 9.03
CA THR A 54 -9.45 -1.59 7.69
C THR A 54 -10.63 -0.75 7.22
N VAL A 55 -10.36 0.47 6.78
CA VAL A 55 -11.34 1.41 6.23
C VAL A 55 -11.07 1.61 4.74
N SER A 56 -12.09 1.45 3.90
CA SER A 56 -12.00 1.77 2.47
C SER A 56 -12.08 3.29 2.28
N LEU A 57 -11.14 3.86 1.52
CA LEU A 57 -11.11 5.28 1.18
C LEU A 57 -11.66 5.54 -0.22
N GLY A 58 -11.75 4.51 -1.06
CA GLY A 58 -12.29 4.58 -2.42
C GLY A 58 -11.42 3.83 -3.43
N THR A 59 -11.73 4.05 -4.71
CA THR A 59 -11.00 3.47 -5.84
C THR A 59 -10.52 4.52 -6.82
N ARG A 60 -9.40 4.27 -7.51
CA ARG A 60 -8.78 5.17 -8.50
C ARG A 60 -8.25 4.42 -9.72
N GLN A 61 -8.03 5.15 -10.80
CA GLN A 61 -7.60 4.56 -12.08
C GLN A 61 -6.10 4.70 -12.33
N SER A 62 -5.39 5.48 -11.51
CA SER A 62 -3.93 5.59 -11.56
C SER A 62 -3.29 5.53 -10.16
N PRO A 63 -2.01 5.12 -10.06
CA PRO A 63 -1.24 5.15 -8.82
C PRO A 63 -1.12 6.55 -8.19
N GLU A 64 -0.95 7.59 -9.01
CA GLU A 64 -0.88 9.00 -8.58
C GLU A 64 -2.18 9.41 -7.89
N GLU A 65 -3.32 9.24 -8.56
CA GLU A 65 -4.63 9.58 -8.00
C GLU A 65 -4.93 8.80 -6.72
N ALA A 66 -4.48 7.54 -6.64
CA ALA A 66 -4.62 6.69 -5.47
C ALA A 66 -3.77 7.21 -4.28
N MET A 67 -2.54 7.63 -4.56
CA MET A 67 -1.63 8.25 -3.59
C MET A 67 -2.21 9.57 -3.08
N ASP A 68 -2.68 10.44 -3.98
CA ASP A 68 -3.27 11.73 -3.66
C ASP A 68 -4.55 11.58 -2.83
N LEU A 69 -5.41 10.62 -3.17
CA LEU A 69 -6.59 10.29 -2.36
C LEU A 69 -6.19 9.91 -0.94
N ALA A 70 -5.18 9.05 -0.77
CA ALA A 70 -4.72 8.65 0.55
C ALA A 70 -4.20 9.86 1.35
N ILE A 71 -3.37 10.70 0.73
CA ILE A 71 -2.80 11.91 1.35
C ILE A 71 -3.90 12.88 1.75
N LEU A 72 -4.86 13.14 0.87
CA LEU A 72 -5.98 14.04 1.12
C LEU A 72 -6.81 13.58 2.33
N ARG A 73 -7.13 12.28 2.40
CA ARG A 73 -7.95 11.70 3.47
C ARG A 73 -7.21 11.67 4.80
N VAL A 74 -5.91 11.38 4.78
CA VAL A 74 -5.07 11.38 5.99
C VAL A 74 -4.88 12.80 6.52
N SER A 75 -4.60 13.78 5.65
CA SER A 75 -4.38 15.18 6.05
C SER A 75 -5.65 15.87 6.57
N ARG A 76 -6.82 15.54 6.02
CA ARG A 76 -8.11 16.02 6.51
C ARG A 76 -8.53 15.39 7.83
N GLY A 77 -7.94 14.25 8.22
CA GLY A 77 -8.31 13.52 9.43
C GLY A 77 -9.74 12.97 9.40
N ASP A 78 -10.33 12.79 8.21
CA ASP A 78 -11.74 12.47 8.00
C ASP A 78 -11.98 10.97 7.71
N ILE A 79 -11.07 10.11 8.18
CA ILE A 79 -11.15 8.64 8.06
C ILE A 79 -11.91 8.07 9.26
N HIS A 80 -13.10 7.54 9.00
CA HIS A 80 -14.01 7.03 10.03
C HIS A 80 -14.16 5.51 9.92
N ALA A 81 -14.10 4.82 11.05
CA ALA A 81 -14.25 3.38 11.12
C ALA A 81 -15.70 2.91 11.03
N GLY A 82 -16.70 3.75 11.32
CA GLY A 82 -18.13 3.43 11.34
C GLY A 82 -18.98 4.46 10.61
N ARG A 83 -20.28 4.20 10.46
CA ARG A 83 -21.23 5.12 9.78
C ARG A 83 -21.70 6.27 10.67
N ASP A 84 -21.60 6.07 11.97
CA ASP A 84 -22.25 6.80 13.05
C ASP A 84 -21.26 7.62 13.90
N GLY A 85 -19.96 7.60 13.56
CA GLY A 85 -18.92 8.39 14.24
C GLY A 85 -18.59 7.94 15.67
N THR A 86 -19.28 6.90 16.17
CA THR A 86 -19.12 6.33 17.52
C THR A 86 -17.77 5.67 17.74
N LEU A 87 -17.09 5.27 16.66
CA LEU A 87 -15.77 4.68 16.71
C LEU A 87 -14.70 5.71 16.39
N ARG A 88 -13.88 6.05 17.39
CA ARG A 88 -12.63 6.77 17.16
C ARG A 88 -11.72 5.86 16.34
N PHE A 89 -11.24 6.36 15.20
CA PHE A 89 -10.27 5.65 14.37
C PHE A 89 -8.94 6.39 14.40
N ARG A 90 -7.86 5.65 14.70
CA ARG A 90 -6.49 6.13 14.59
C ARG A 90 -5.83 5.46 13.37
N PRO A 91 -5.71 6.17 12.24
CA PRO A 91 -4.95 5.70 11.08
C PRO A 91 -3.52 5.30 11.46
N ARG A 92 -3.04 4.19 10.91
CA ARG A 92 -1.68 3.67 11.14
C ARG A 92 -0.94 3.37 9.84
N ILE A 93 -1.61 2.78 8.85
CA ILE A 93 -1.01 2.43 7.55
C ILE A 93 -1.97 2.81 6.44
N ALA A 94 -1.50 3.54 5.43
CA ALA A 94 -2.21 3.71 4.17
C ALA A 94 -1.75 2.64 3.17
N VAL A 95 -2.68 2.02 2.45
CA VAL A 95 -2.40 0.90 1.53
C VAL A 95 -3.15 1.12 0.23
N VAL A 96 -2.44 1.03 -0.89
CA VAL A 96 -2.97 1.01 -2.25
C VAL A 96 -2.74 -0.38 -2.83
N GLN A 97 -3.82 -1.03 -3.26
CA GLN A 97 -3.79 -2.36 -3.87
C GLN A 97 -4.46 -2.34 -5.23
N ASP A 98 -3.99 -3.20 -6.12
CA ASP A 98 -4.66 -3.44 -7.40
C ASP A 98 -5.94 -4.30 -7.24
N SER A 99 -6.66 -4.51 -8.34
CA SER A 99 -7.88 -5.34 -8.38
C SER A 99 -7.62 -6.81 -8.00
N GLU A 100 -6.40 -7.30 -8.20
CA GLU A 100 -5.92 -8.65 -7.87
C GLU A 100 -5.27 -8.72 -6.46
N TYR A 101 -5.37 -7.65 -5.66
CA TYR A 101 -4.77 -7.51 -4.32
C TYR A 101 -3.24 -7.38 -4.30
N GLY A 102 -2.59 -7.21 -5.45
CA GLY A 102 -1.19 -6.84 -5.56
C GLY A 102 -0.93 -5.49 -4.89
N LEU A 103 0.10 -5.43 -4.03
CA LEU A 103 0.46 -4.20 -3.35
C LEU A 103 1.08 -3.22 -4.35
N VAL A 104 0.51 -2.02 -4.46
CA VAL A 104 1.05 -0.93 -5.28
C VAL A 104 1.95 -0.04 -4.43
N LEU A 105 1.40 0.48 -3.33
CA LEU A 105 2.07 1.37 -2.39
C LEU A 105 1.54 1.15 -0.98
N ALA A 106 2.40 1.30 0.02
CA ALA A 106 1.96 1.42 1.40
C ALA A 106 2.89 2.33 2.21
N GLY A 107 2.33 2.97 3.23
CA GLY A 107 3.03 3.98 4.01
C GLY A 107 2.53 4.06 5.44
N GLU A 108 3.41 4.53 6.32
CA GLU A 108 3.07 4.79 7.71
C GLU A 108 2.29 6.09 7.83
N VAL A 109 1.18 6.10 8.58
CA VAL A 109 0.49 7.36 8.90
C VAL A 109 1.03 7.89 10.23
N ARG A 110 1.61 9.10 10.19
CA ARG A 110 2.11 9.80 11.39
C ARG A 110 1.73 11.27 11.28
N ALA A 111 1.15 11.84 12.33
CA ALA A 111 0.86 13.27 12.42
C ALA A 111 0.16 13.87 11.17
N GLY A 112 -0.81 13.16 10.59
CA GLY A 112 -1.56 13.63 9.41
C GLY A 112 -0.78 13.57 8.08
N ILE A 113 0.39 12.93 8.04
CA ILE A 113 1.15 12.67 6.82
C ILE A 113 1.39 11.18 6.62
N ILE A 114 1.64 10.79 5.37
CA ILE A 114 1.97 9.42 4.98
C ILE A 114 3.47 9.33 4.68
N LEU A 115 4.19 8.54 5.46
CA LEU A 115 5.57 8.16 5.20
C LEU A 115 5.58 6.90 4.33
N TRP A 116 5.53 7.08 3.02
CA TRP A 116 5.54 5.99 2.06
C TRP A 116 6.81 5.14 2.16
N ARG A 117 6.65 3.82 2.01
CA ARG A 117 7.75 2.87 2.10
C ARG A 117 8.34 2.61 0.73
N GLN A 118 9.66 2.74 0.63
CA GLN A 118 10.40 2.37 -0.57
C GLN A 118 10.26 0.86 -0.82
N PRO A 119 9.90 0.45 -2.06
CA PRO A 119 9.87 -0.95 -2.45
C PRO A 119 11.20 -1.66 -2.16
N VAL A 120 11.14 -2.96 -1.93
CA VAL A 120 12.35 -3.79 -1.89
C VAL A 120 13.06 -3.77 -3.25
N ALA A 121 14.38 -3.63 -3.23
CA ALA A 121 15.20 -3.53 -4.44
C ALA A 121 15.63 -4.92 -4.99
N SER A 122 15.43 -5.98 -4.22
CA SER A 122 15.87 -7.33 -4.59
C SER A 122 15.07 -8.43 -3.87
N ASP A 123 15.08 -9.63 -4.43
CA ASP A 123 14.49 -10.82 -3.81
C ASP A 123 15.15 -11.18 -2.49
N ALA A 124 16.47 -10.95 -2.35
CA ALA A 124 17.19 -11.17 -1.10
C ALA A 124 16.66 -10.25 0.01
N GLU A 125 16.36 -8.99 -0.34
CA GLU A 125 15.72 -8.07 0.60
C GLU A 125 14.28 -8.46 0.91
N ALA A 126 13.50 -8.85 -0.10
CA ALA A 126 12.14 -9.34 0.08
C ALA A 126 12.10 -10.52 1.06
N ARG A 127 13.01 -11.49 0.92
CA ARG A 127 13.14 -12.63 1.85
C ARG A 127 13.43 -12.18 3.28
N ARG A 128 14.35 -11.22 3.48
CA ARG A 128 14.63 -10.67 4.82
C ARG A 128 13.40 -10.00 5.44
N VAL A 129 12.66 -9.23 4.66
CA VAL A 129 11.41 -8.59 5.09
C VAL A 129 10.40 -9.64 5.54
N VAL A 130 10.19 -10.69 4.74
CA VAL A 130 9.26 -11.79 5.08
C VAL A 130 9.69 -12.51 6.36
N THR A 131 10.98 -12.84 6.49
CA THR A 131 11.52 -13.51 7.70
C THR A 131 11.27 -12.67 8.94
N GLU A 132 11.60 -11.37 8.90
CA GLU A 132 11.45 -10.50 10.07
C GLU A 132 9.98 -10.21 10.40
N ALA A 133 9.13 -9.98 9.39
CA ALA A 133 7.69 -9.81 9.60
C ALA A 133 7.04 -11.08 10.19
N SER A 134 7.48 -12.26 9.75
CA SER A 134 7.02 -13.55 10.29
C SER A 134 7.45 -13.72 11.75
N ARG A 135 8.68 -13.34 12.09
CA ARG A 135 9.18 -13.35 13.47
C ARG A 135 8.35 -12.43 14.38
N LEU A 136 8.05 -11.21 13.91
CA LEU A 136 7.20 -10.25 14.62
C LEU A 136 5.80 -10.83 14.86
N ARG A 137 5.21 -11.51 13.87
CA ARG A 137 3.91 -12.19 14.05
C ARG A 137 3.97 -13.33 15.06
N GLY A 138 5.04 -14.12 15.07
CA GLY A 138 5.23 -15.17 16.08
C GLY A 138 5.28 -14.59 17.49
N MET A 139 6.00 -13.49 17.68
CA MET A 139 6.02 -12.77 18.96
C MET A 139 4.65 -12.17 19.31
N ALA A 140 3.93 -11.63 18.33
CA ALA A 140 2.58 -11.10 18.54
C ALA A 140 1.62 -12.19 18.99
N PHE A 141 1.70 -13.38 18.38
CA PHE A 141 0.91 -14.54 18.77
C PHE A 141 1.20 -14.96 20.21
N ALA A 142 2.48 -15.04 20.58
CA ALA A 142 2.88 -15.34 21.96
C ALA A 142 2.39 -14.29 22.97
N ALA A 143 2.44 -13.00 22.62
CA ALA A 143 1.93 -11.91 23.47
C ALA A 143 0.41 -12.00 23.65
N SER A 144 -0.34 -12.29 22.57
CA SER A 144 -1.79 -12.54 22.65
C SER A 144 -2.11 -13.71 23.58
N GLY A 145 -1.34 -14.80 23.53
CA GLY A 145 -1.49 -15.96 24.41
C GLY A 145 -1.29 -15.64 25.91
N ARG A 146 -0.58 -14.55 26.22
CA ARG A 146 -0.40 -14.04 27.59
C ARG A 146 -1.41 -12.93 27.97
N GLY A 147 -2.36 -12.59 27.10
CA GLY A 147 -3.31 -11.50 27.32
C GLY A 147 -2.74 -10.09 27.08
N GLU A 148 -1.52 -9.97 26.55
CA GLU A 148 -0.85 -8.68 26.28
C GLU A 148 -1.31 -8.09 24.95
N HIS A 149 -2.60 -7.76 24.83
CA HIS A 149 -3.23 -7.38 23.56
C HIS A 149 -2.63 -6.12 22.91
N GLY A 150 -2.21 -5.13 23.70
CA GLY A 150 -1.52 -3.93 23.20
C GLY A 150 -0.17 -4.26 22.54
N SER A 151 0.65 -5.04 23.23
CA SER A 151 1.95 -5.54 22.71
C SER A 151 1.77 -6.36 21.44
N ALA A 152 0.79 -7.27 21.43
CA ALA A 152 0.46 -8.07 20.26
C ALA A 152 0.04 -7.20 19.06
N ARG A 153 -0.73 -6.13 19.28
CA ARG A 153 -1.14 -5.18 18.25
C ARG A 153 0.04 -4.44 17.67
N ASP A 154 0.94 -3.93 18.51
CA ASP A 154 2.11 -3.20 18.05
C ASP A 154 3.11 -4.08 17.29
N LEU A 155 3.26 -5.34 17.69
CA LEU A 155 4.05 -6.33 16.95
C LEU A 155 3.45 -6.63 15.58
N ARG A 156 2.12 -6.81 15.48
CA ARG A 156 1.43 -6.98 14.19
C ARG A 156 1.56 -5.75 13.30
N TYR A 157 1.41 -4.56 13.87
CA TYR A 157 1.61 -3.30 13.17
C TYR A 157 3.03 -3.19 12.58
N ARG A 158 4.06 -3.48 13.37
CA ARG A 158 5.45 -3.47 12.91
C ARG A 158 5.69 -4.47 11.78
N ALA A 159 5.07 -5.65 11.86
CA ALA A 159 5.14 -6.65 10.79
C ALA A 159 4.52 -6.11 9.49
N SER A 160 3.30 -5.57 9.55
CA SER A 160 2.63 -4.97 8.39
C SER A 160 3.42 -3.81 7.79
N LEU A 161 4.09 -3.02 8.63
CA LEU A 161 4.90 -1.89 8.17
C LEU A 161 6.19 -2.31 7.46
N LEU A 162 6.76 -3.47 7.80
CA LEU A 162 7.85 -4.08 7.04
C LEU A 162 7.35 -4.58 5.68
N GLU A 163 6.20 -5.25 5.67
CA GLU A 163 5.59 -5.79 4.45
C GLU A 163 5.03 -4.73 3.51
N ALA A 164 4.80 -3.51 3.99
CA ALA A 164 4.49 -2.36 3.16
C ALA A 164 5.55 -2.10 2.07
N ARG A 165 6.75 -2.69 2.20
CA ARG A 165 7.83 -2.66 1.21
C ARG A 165 7.73 -3.74 0.12
N LEU A 166 6.90 -4.76 0.33
CA LEU A 166 6.73 -5.90 -0.58
C LEU A 166 5.76 -5.56 -1.72
N VAL A 167 6.05 -4.47 -2.43
CA VAL A 167 5.30 -4.05 -3.62
C VAL A 167 5.34 -5.18 -4.65
N ASP A 168 4.18 -5.45 -5.25
CA ASP A 168 4.02 -6.45 -6.30
C ASP A 168 4.98 -6.14 -7.46
N ALA A 169 5.56 -7.19 -8.05
CA ALA A 169 6.59 -7.03 -9.07
C ALA A 169 6.12 -6.16 -10.25
N PHE A 170 4.84 -6.22 -10.61
CA PHE A 170 4.26 -5.39 -11.67
C PHE A 170 4.34 -3.89 -11.36
N TRP A 171 4.22 -3.51 -10.08
CA TRP A 171 4.12 -2.11 -9.66
C TRP A 171 5.43 -1.51 -9.14
N ARG A 172 6.50 -2.29 -8.97
CA ARG A 172 7.74 -1.83 -8.31
C ARG A 172 8.38 -0.63 -9.01
N GLU A 173 8.45 -0.65 -10.33
CA GLU A 173 9.03 0.44 -11.13
C GLU A 173 8.20 1.71 -10.95
N THR A 174 6.90 1.64 -11.22
CA THR A 174 5.95 2.76 -11.04
C THR A 174 5.97 3.31 -9.62
N ALA A 175 5.97 2.46 -8.60
CA ALA A 175 6.05 2.87 -7.20
C ALA A 175 7.39 3.58 -6.90
N THR A 176 8.50 3.08 -7.42
CA THR A 176 9.82 3.70 -7.25
C THR A 176 9.86 5.08 -7.91
N GLU A 177 9.31 5.22 -9.11
CA GLU A 177 9.22 6.50 -9.82
C GLU A 177 8.33 7.50 -9.08
N LEU A 178 7.15 7.06 -8.64
CA LEU A 178 6.22 7.93 -7.92
C LEU A 178 6.83 8.47 -6.63
N LEU A 179 7.62 7.65 -5.92
CA LEU A 179 8.30 8.07 -4.70
C LEU A 179 9.59 8.88 -4.92
N ARG A 180 10.06 9.00 -6.17
CA ARG A 180 11.18 9.90 -6.54
C ARG A 180 10.69 11.31 -6.88
N LEU A 181 9.46 11.45 -7.36
CA LEU A 181 8.91 12.74 -7.72
C LEU A 181 8.75 13.61 -6.46
N PRO A 182 9.20 14.87 -6.47
CA PRO A 182 8.83 15.80 -5.41
C PRO A 182 7.32 15.93 -5.43
N GLN A 183 6.66 15.61 -4.32
CA GLN A 183 5.23 15.87 -4.18
C GLN A 183 5.06 17.39 -4.27
N ALA A 184 4.39 17.87 -5.33
CA ALA A 184 4.04 19.28 -5.44
C ALA A 184 3.15 19.62 -4.24
N ALA A 185 3.67 20.46 -3.34
CA ALA A 185 3.03 20.89 -2.11
C ALA A 185 1.85 21.83 -2.37
#